data_AF-A0A377ZMW4-F1
#
_entry.id   AF-A0A377ZMW4-F1
#
_cell.length_a   1.000
_cell.length_b   1.000
_cell.length_c   1.000
_cell.angle_alpha   90.00
_cell.angle_beta   90.00
_cell.angle_gamma   90.00
#
_symmetry.space_group_name_H-M   'P 1'
#
loop_
_entity.id
_entity.type
_entity.pdbx_description
1 polymer ?
#
loop_
_entity_poly.entity_id
_entity_poly.type
_entity_poly.pdbx_seq_one_letter_code
_entity_poly.pdbx_strand_id
1 'polypeptide(L)'
;MNIIAGSLVGGIYLGIVFSSGSGAVEAYIERVSRANRFEYGKVRVAGCVGWALCASITGVLFGIDPNITFWIASGFALVLGLLLWLSRPESSNSAQVIEALGANRQAFSLRTAAELLRMPRFWGFIVYVVGVASVYDVFDQQFANFFKSFFASPQRGTEVFGFVTTGGELLNALIMFCAPAIVNRIGAKNALLTAG
;
A
#
# COMPACT_ATOMS: atom_id res chain seq x y z
N MET A 1 2.32 20.43 27.20
CA MET A 1 3.25 19.39 27.71
C MET A 1 2.62 18.06 27.36
N ASN A 2 2.86 17.39 26.23
CA ASN A 2 4.13 17.07 25.56
C ASN A 2 3.84 16.89 24.04
N ILE A 3 3.42 17.95 23.34
CA ILE A 3 2.93 17.87 21.93
C ILE A 3 3.98 17.26 21.01
N ILE A 4 5.25 17.63 21.19
CA ILE A 4 6.39 17.12 20.41
C ILE A 4 6.60 15.63 20.67
N ALA A 5 6.54 15.20 21.93
CA ALA A 5 6.67 13.78 22.28
C ALA A 5 5.47 12.97 21.76
N GLY A 6 4.25 13.51 21.86
CA GLY A 6 3.04 12.90 21.33
C GLY A 6 3.06 12.78 19.81
N SER A 7 3.51 13.81 19.09
CA SER A 7 3.67 13.77 17.64
C SER A 7 4.80 12.82 17.20
N LEU A 8 5.87 12.70 17.99
CA LEU A 8 6.96 11.77 17.69
C LEU A 8 6.50 10.32 17.84
N VAL A 9 5.85 10.00 18.97
CA VAL A 9 5.32 8.65 19.23
C VAL A 9 4.22 8.31 18.24
N GLY A 10 3.31 9.24 17.96
CA GLY A 10 2.26 9.07 16.96
C GLY A 10 2.83 8.87 15.54
N GLY A 11 3.84 9.66 15.16
CA GLY A 11 4.52 9.53 13.87
C GLY A 11 5.23 8.19 13.71
N ILE A 12 5.95 7.73 14.74
CA ILE A 12 6.60 6.41 14.74
C ILE A 12 5.57 5.30 14.64
N TYR A 13 4.49 5.36 15.43
CA TYR A 13 3.42 4.36 15.40
C TYR A 13 2.77 4.28 14.01
N LEU A 14 2.38 5.43 13.45
CA LEU A 14 1.76 5.49 12.12
C LEU A 14 2.73 5.05 11.02
N GLY A 15 4.00 5.44 11.08
CA GLY A 15 5.01 5.02 10.11
C GLY A 15 5.27 3.51 10.14
N ILE A 16 5.34 2.91 11.33
CA ILE A 16 5.47 1.45 11.45
C ILE A 16 4.19 0.77 10.95
N VAL A 17 3.03 1.14 11.47
CA VAL A 17 1.79 0.40 11.18
C VAL A 17 1.31 0.59 9.75
N PHE A 18 1.36 1.81 9.19
CA PHE A 18 0.83 2.07 7.85
C PHE A 18 1.92 1.92 6.78
N SER A 19 3.06 2.62 6.90
CA SER A 19 4.09 2.57 5.84
C SER A 19 4.77 1.21 5.77
N SER A 20 5.20 0.66 6.91
CA SER A 20 5.82 -0.67 6.91
C SER A 20 4.80 -1.80 6.84
N GLY A 21 3.63 -1.63 7.47
CA GLY A 21 2.57 -2.64 7.47
C GLY A 21 1.93 -2.84 6.09
N SER A 22 1.69 -1.78 5.32
CA SER A 22 1.15 -1.91 3.94
C SER A 22 2.08 -2.76 3.07
N GLY A 23 3.39 -2.48 3.09
CA GLY A 23 4.38 -3.26 2.34
C GLY A 23 4.49 -4.71 2.82
N ALA A 24 4.40 -4.94 4.14
CA ALA A 24 4.42 -6.29 4.71
C ALA A 24 3.17 -7.10 4.30
N VAL A 25 1.99 -6.48 4.31
CA VAL A 25 0.72 -7.10 3.89
C VAL A 25 0.75 -7.41 2.40
N GLU A 26 1.20 -6.49 1.55
CA GLU A 26 1.34 -6.74 0.11
C GLU A 26 2.31 -7.89 -0.18
N ALA A 27 3.48 -7.92 0.46
CA ALA A 27 4.44 -9.01 0.33
C ALA A 27 3.89 -10.36 0.82
N TYR A 28 3.09 -10.36 1.89
CA TYR A 28 2.42 -11.56 2.39
C TYR A 28 1.36 -12.06 1.40
N ILE A 29 0.49 -11.17 0.91
CA ILE A 29 -0.53 -11.49 -0.09
C ILE A 29 0.12 -12.03 -1.37
N GLU A 30 1.23 -11.45 -1.82
CA GLU A 30 1.96 -11.94 -2.98
C GLU A 30 2.48 -13.38 -2.77
N ARG A 31 3.02 -13.69 -1.59
CA ARG A 31 3.46 -15.06 -1.24
C ARG A 31 2.29 -16.04 -1.25
N VAL A 32 1.15 -15.68 -0.67
CA VAL A 32 -0.07 -16.51 -0.65
C VAL A 32 -0.65 -16.69 -2.05
N SER A 33 -0.66 -15.62 -2.86
CA SER A 33 -1.08 -15.65 -4.27
C SER A 33 -0.24 -16.62 -5.08
N ARG A 34 1.09 -16.62 -4.91
CA ARG A 34 2.00 -17.58 -5.56
C ARG A 34 1.78 -19.01 -5.09
N ALA A 35 1.55 -19.22 -3.79
CA ALA A 35 1.32 -20.54 -3.21
C ALA A 35 0.00 -21.17 -3.72
N ASN A 36 -1.06 -20.37 -3.82
CA ASN A 36 -2.39 -20.84 -4.24
C ASN A 36 -2.67 -20.68 -5.75
N ARG A 37 -1.68 -20.24 -6.55
CA ARG A 37 -1.80 -19.95 -8.00
C ARG A 37 -2.93 -18.99 -8.38
N PHE A 38 -3.33 -18.08 -7.49
CA PHE A 38 -4.25 -16.99 -7.83
C PHE A 38 -3.48 -15.77 -8.30
N GLU A 39 -4.04 -14.98 -9.21
CA GLU A 39 -3.40 -13.77 -9.72
C GLU A 39 -3.42 -12.65 -8.67
N TYR A 40 -2.24 -12.17 -8.28
CA TYR A 40 -2.05 -11.05 -7.34
C TYR A 40 -2.88 -9.81 -7.73
N GLY A 41 -2.99 -9.53 -9.04
CA GLY A 41 -3.75 -8.40 -9.57
C GLY A 41 -5.21 -8.39 -9.11
N LYS A 42 -5.89 -9.55 -9.03
CA LYS A 42 -7.29 -9.62 -8.57
C LYS A 42 -7.45 -9.25 -7.10
N VAL A 43 -6.48 -9.65 -6.27
CA VAL A 43 -6.47 -9.30 -4.84
C VAL A 43 -6.21 -7.81 -4.65
N ARG A 44 -5.29 -7.22 -5.44
CA ARG A 44 -4.99 -5.79 -5.36
C ARG A 44 -6.15 -4.92 -5.85
N VAL A 45 -6.90 -5.37 -6.85
CA VAL A 45 -8.14 -4.71 -7.32
C VAL A 45 -9.18 -4.63 -6.21
N ALA A 46 -9.39 -5.71 -5.44
CA ALA A 46 -10.26 -5.68 -4.27
C ALA A 46 -9.76 -4.68 -3.20
N GLY A 47 -8.43 -4.57 -3.03
CA GLY A 47 -7.79 -3.55 -2.21
C GLY A 47 -8.06 -2.12 -2.68
N CYS A 48 -7.95 -1.84 -3.98
CA CYS A 48 -8.28 -0.52 -4.57
C CYS A 48 -9.76 -0.15 -4.36
N VAL A 49 -10.67 -1.11 -4.53
CA VAL A 49 -12.11 -0.89 -4.28
C VAL A 49 -12.37 -0.58 -2.81
N GLY A 50 -11.72 -1.30 -1.89
CA GLY A 50 -11.79 -1.02 -0.46
C GLY A 50 -11.27 0.39 -0.12
N TRP A 51 -10.14 0.78 -0.70
CA TRP A 51 -9.59 2.13 -0.56
C TRP A 51 -10.54 3.20 -1.08
N ALA A 52 -11.10 3.02 -2.28
CA ALA A 52 -12.03 3.97 -2.91
C ALA A 52 -13.31 4.15 -2.07
N LEU A 53 -13.86 3.07 -1.52
CA LEU A 53 -15.02 3.12 -0.62
C LEU A 53 -14.67 3.87 0.67
N CYS A 54 -13.56 3.52 1.31
CA CYS A 54 -13.10 4.17 2.54
C CYS A 54 -12.80 5.66 2.32
N ALA A 55 -12.13 6.02 1.23
CA ALA A 55 -11.82 7.42 0.89
C ALA A 55 -13.10 8.24 0.64
N SER A 56 -14.10 7.68 -0.05
CA SER A 56 -15.39 8.34 -0.27
C SER A 56 -16.14 8.61 1.04
N ILE A 57 -16.26 7.56 1.89
CA ILE A 57 -16.92 7.68 3.19
C ILE A 57 -16.16 8.69 4.06
N THR A 58 -14.84 8.60 4.07
CA THR A 58 -13.96 9.52 4.82
C THR A 58 -14.11 10.96 4.35
N GLY A 59 -14.15 11.22 3.04
CA GLY A 59 -14.30 12.57 2.48
C GLY A 59 -15.62 13.24 2.90
N VAL A 60 -16.72 12.48 2.96
CA VAL A 60 -18.01 12.97 3.44
C VAL A 60 -18.01 13.16 4.95
N LEU A 61 -17.47 12.19 5.72
CA LEU A 61 -17.47 12.23 7.18
C LEU A 61 -16.53 13.30 7.77
N PHE A 62 -15.39 13.58 7.11
CA PHE A 62 -14.46 14.63 7.54
C PHE A 62 -15.08 16.04 7.49
N GLY A 63 -16.11 16.24 6.67
CA GLY A 63 -16.88 17.50 6.64
C GLY A 63 -17.79 17.69 7.85
N ILE A 64 -18.14 16.62 8.57
CA ILE A 64 -19.04 16.62 9.73
C ILE A 64 -18.24 16.56 11.04
N ASP A 65 -17.52 15.46 11.27
CA ASP A 65 -16.65 15.26 12.44
C ASP A 65 -15.55 14.23 12.11
N PRO A 66 -14.26 14.65 12.10
CA PRO A 66 -13.12 13.76 11.84
C PRO A 66 -13.01 12.58 12.82
N ASN A 67 -13.50 12.71 14.06
CA ASN A 67 -13.38 11.67 15.08
C ASN A 67 -14.19 10.42 14.72
N ILE A 68 -15.31 10.59 14.00
CA ILE A 68 -16.16 9.46 13.58
C ILE A 68 -15.38 8.53 12.64
N THR A 69 -14.58 9.10 11.73
CA THR A 69 -13.72 8.30 10.86
C THR A 69 -12.72 7.46 11.64
N PHE A 70 -12.09 8.03 12.69
CA PHE A 70 -11.15 7.28 13.53
C PHE A 70 -11.81 6.11 14.26
N TRP A 71 -13.04 6.30 14.76
CA TRP A 71 -13.81 5.22 15.40
C TRP A 71 -14.17 4.11 14.43
N ILE A 72 -14.66 4.46 13.24
CA ILE A 72 -15.02 3.49 12.20
C ILE A 72 -13.77 2.71 11.76
N ALA A 73 -12.65 3.40 11.50
CA ALA A 73 -11.39 2.77 11.12
C ALA A 73 -10.87 1.81 12.19
N SER A 74 -10.94 2.19 13.47
CA SER A 74 -10.54 1.34 14.59
C SER A 74 -11.45 0.10 14.72
N GLY A 75 -12.75 0.27 14.51
CA GLY A 75 -13.71 -0.84 14.46
C GLY A 75 -13.38 -1.84 13.34
N PHE A 76 -13.13 -1.36 12.13
CA PHE A 76 -12.71 -2.21 11.01
C PHE A 76 -11.38 -2.92 11.28
N ALA A 77 -10.40 -2.24 11.89
CA ALA A 77 -9.12 -2.85 12.25
C ALA A 77 -9.29 -4.00 13.26
N LEU A 78 -10.18 -3.83 14.26
CA LEU A 78 -10.51 -4.89 15.22
C LEU A 78 -11.21 -6.07 14.56
N VAL A 79 -12.17 -5.81 13.67
CA VAL A 79 -12.88 -6.87 12.93
C VAL A 79 -11.91 -7.64 12.04
N LEU A 80 -11.02 -6.95 11.32
CA LEU A 80 -9.98 -7.58 10.50
C LEU A 80 -8.99 -8.38 11.35
N GLY A 81 -8.57 -7.85 12.51
CA GLY A 81 -7.72 -8.55 13.46
C GLY A 81 -8.38 -9.82 14.00
N LEU A 82 -9.67 -9.75 14.33
CA LEU A 82 -10.46 -10.90 14.77
C LEU A 82 -10.62 -11.94 13.66
N LEU A 83 -10.93 -11.50 12.43
CA LEU A 83 -11.01 -12.36 11.26
C LEU A 83 -9.68 -13.06 11.00
N LEU A 84 -8.55 -12.36 11.06
CA LEU A 84 -7.22 -12.96 10.93
C LEU A 84 -6.93 -13.98 12.03
N TRP A 85 -7.38 -13.70 13.25
CA TRP A 85 -7.22 -14.61 14.39
C TRP A 85 -8.12 -15.86 14.29
N LEU A 86 -9.33 -15.72 13.76
CA LEU A 86 -10.28 -16.83 13.54
C LEU A 86 -9.93 -17.63 12.29
N SER A 87 -9.57 -16.95 11.20
CA SER A 87 -9.11 -17.55 9.95
C SER A 87 -7.68 -18.06 10.04
N ARG A 88 -7.11 -18.24 11.25
CA ARG A 88 -5.87 -18.99 11.51
C ARG A 88 -5.74 -20.01 10.40
N PRO A 89 -4.89 -19.77 9.38
CA PRO A 89 -4.80 -20.68 8.29
C PRO A 89 -4.23 -21.92 8.97
N GLU A 90 -5.05 -22.95 9.15
CA GLU A 90 -4.49 -24.24 9.46
C GLU A 90 -3.36 -24.42 8.46
N SER A 91 -2.18 -24.73 8.99
CA SER A 91 -1.07 -25.23 8.22
C SER A 91 -1.53 -26.54 7.59
N SER A 92 -2.38 -26.46 6.57
CA SER A 92 -2.67 -27.55 5.66
C SER A 92 -1.31 -28.02 5.20
N ASN A 93 -1.04 -29.32 5.34
CA ASN A 93 0.28 -29.95 5.22
C ASN A 93 1.10 -29.52 3.97
N SER A 94 0.47 -28.90 2.97
CA SER A 94 1.09 -28.20 1.84
C SER A 94 1.93 -26.96 2.24
N ALA A 95 1.58 -26.26 3.31
CA ALA A 95 2.32 -25.13 3.87
C ALA A 95 3.66 -25.58 4.45
N GLN A 96 3.72 -26.74 5.13
CA GLN A 96 4.98 -27.32 5.60
C GLN A 96 5.88 -27.81 4.46
N VAL A 97 5.32 -28.28 3.34
CA VAL A 97 6.11 -28.70 2.17
C VAL A 97 6.62 -27.48 1.38
N ILE A 98 5.84 -26.41 1.29
CA ILE A 98 6.26 -25.13 0.68
C ILE A 98 7.20 -24.37 1.62
N GLU A 99 7.05 -24.48 2.93
CA GLU A 99 7.99 -23.98 3.93
C GLU A 99 9.27 -24.84 3.92
N ALA A 100 9.21 -26.16 3.72
CA ALA A 100 10.42 -26.98 3.54
C ALA A 100 11.16 -26.69 2.22
N LEU A 101 10.44 -26.41 1.12
CA LEU A 101 11.03 -26.06 -0.18
C LEU A 101 11.38 -24.56 -0.32
N GLY A 102 10.73 -23.69 0.45
CA GLY A 102 10.85 -22.23 0.39
C GLY A 102 11.59 -21.58 1.58
N ALA A 103 11.57 -22.19 2.76
CA ALA A 103 12.33 -21.77 3.94
C ALA A 103 13.76 -22.33 3.95
N ASN A 104 14.09 -23.30 3.08
CA ASN A 104 15.48 -23.75 2.88
C ASN A 104 16.26 -22.90 1.85
N ARG A 105 15.72 -21.74 1.46
CA ARG A 105 16.55 -20.58 1.12
C ARG A 105 16.41 -19.62 2.28
N GLN A 106 17.44 -19.51 3.12
CA GLN A 106 17.69 -18.29 3.89
C GLN A 106 17.72 -17.11 2.89
N ALA A 107 16.56 -16.52 2.61
CA ALA A 107 16.37 -15.52 1.57
C ALA A 107 16.89 -14.13 1.97
N PHE A 108 17.35 -13.99 3.22
CA PHE A 108 17.98 -12.78 3.71
C PHE A 108 19.16 -13.17 4.61
N SER A 109 20.32 -13.38 3.99
CA SER A 109 21.57 -13.34 4.74
C SER A 109 22.07 -11.89 4.72
N LEU A 110 22.53 -11.37 5.86
CA LEU A 110 23.19 -10.05 5.93
C LEU A 110 24.35 -9.94 4.93
N ARG A 111 24.94 -11.09 4.57
CA ARG A 111 25.97 -11.22 3.54
C ARG A 111 25.43 -10.95 2.14
N THR A 112 24.26 -11.46 1.80
CA THR A 112 23.57 -11.21 0.52
C THR A 112 23.12 -9.75 0.43
N ALA A 113 22.65 -9.15 1.53
CA ALA A 113 22.35 -7.71 1.57
C ALA A 113 23.62 -6.86 1.35
N ALA A 114 24.75 -7.25 1.95
CA ALA A 114 26.04 -6.60 1.72
C ALA A 114 26.57 -6.79 0.29
N GLU A 115 26.30 -7.93 -0.34
CA GLU A 115 26.64 -8.18 -1.76
C GLU A 115 25.77 -7.34 -2.71
N LEU A 116 24.49 -7.16 -2.40
CA LEU A 116 23.59 -6.24 -3.12
C LEU A 116 24.10 -4.80 -3.08
N LEU A 117 24.59 -4.32 -1.93
CA LEU A 117 25.20 -3.00 -1.80
C LEU A 117 26.49 -2.82 -2.61
N ARG A 118 27.14 -3.91 -3.04
CA ARG A 118 28.31 -3.85 -3.94
C ARG A 118 27.92 -3.79 -5.42
N MET A 119 26.67 -4.02 -5.79
CA MET A 119 26.25 -4.00 -7.19
C MET A 119 25.97 -2.56 -7.67
N PRO A 120 26.65 -2.06 -8.70
CA PRO A 120 26.41 -0.69 -9.21
C PRO A 120 25.00 -0.52 -9.80
N ARG A 121 24.40 -1.60 -10.32
CA ARG A 121 23.02 -1.60 -10.81
C ARG A 121 21.99 -1.39 -9.69
N PHE A 122 22.32 -1.83 -8.47
CA PHE A 122 21.48 -1.61 -7.29
C PHE A 122 21.47 -0.14 -6.88
N TRP A 123 22.62 0.53 -6.92
CA TRP A 123 22.70 1.97 -6.70
C TRP A 123 21.95 2.78 -7.76
N GLY A 124 22.03 2.38 -9.04
CA GLY A 124 21.20 3.00 -10.09
C GLY A 124 19.70 2.86 -9.81
N PHE A 125 19.27 1.70 -9.30
CA PHE A 125 17.88 1.49 -8.87
C PHE A 125 17.52 2.33 -7.64
N ILE A 126 18.39 2.43 -6.64
CA ILE A 126 18.18 3.31 -5.48
C ILE A 126 18.02 4.76 -5.93
N VAL A 127 18.88 5.25 -6.81
CA VAL A 127 18.79 6.64 -7.32
C VAL A 127 17.47 6.85 -8.07
N TYR A 128 17.00 5.87 -8.84
CA TYR A 128 15.69 5.96 -9.48
C TYR A 128 14.55 6.01 -8.46
N VAL A 129 14.56 5.12 -7.45
CA VAL A 129 13.52 5.09 -6.41
C VAL A 129 13.53 6.36 -5.56
N VAL A 130 14.71 6.85 -5.17
CA VAL A 130 14.85 8.08 -4.38
C VAL A 130 14.55 9.32 -5.22
N GLY A 131 14.98 9.35 -6.48
CA GLY A 131 14.84 10.51 -7.35
C GLY A 131 13.46 10.66 -7.98
N VAL A 132 12.78 9.57 -8.30
CA VAL A 132 11.47 9.59 -8.96
C VAL A 132 10.37 9.24 -7.98
N ALA A 133 10.38 8.03 -7.40
CA ALA A 133 9.27 7.58 -6.55
C ALA A 133 9.14 8.42 -5.28
N SER A 134 10.25 8.73 -4.60
CA SER A 134 10.18 9.53 -3.36
C SER A 134 9.79 11.00 -3.64
N VAL A 135 10.24 11.57 -4.76
CA VAL A 135 9.85 12.94 -5.14
C VAL A 135 8.37 13.00 -5.51
N TYR A 136 7.88 11.99 -6.23
CA TYR A 136 6.46 11.85 -6.55
C TYR A 136 5.61 11.70 -5.29
N ASP A 137 6.02 10.85 -4.33
CA ASP A 137 5.29 10.66 -3.07
C ASP A 137 5.20 11.96 -2.26
N VAL A 138 6.29 12.73 -2.17
CA VAL A 138 6.28 14.03 -1.48
C VAL A 138 5.39 15.03 -2.20
N PHE A 139 5.42 15.04 -3.54
CA PHE A 139 4.53 15.87 -4.34
C PHE A 139 3.06 15.52 -4.10
N ASP A 140 2.71 14.23 -4.14
CA ASP A 140 1.32 13.76 -3.97
C ASP A 140 0.79 14.04 -2.56
N GLN A 141 1.61 13.87 -1.52
CA GLN A 141 1.26 14.26 -0.15
C GLN A 141 0.91 15.75 -0.03
N GLN A 142 1.64 16.63 -0.71
CA GLN A 142 1.37 18.07 -0.69
C GLN A 142 0.28 18.49 -1.68
N PHE A 143 0.06 17.70 -2.73
CA PHE A 143 -0.96 17.95 -3.74
C PHE A 143 -2.34 18.05 -3.10
N ALA A 144 -2.64 17.25 -2.06
CA ALA A 144 -3.90 17.36 -1.32
C ALA A 144 -4.12 18.75 -0.70
N ASN A 145 -3.07 19.40 -0.19
CA ASN A 145 -3.18 20.76 0.37
C ASN A 145 -3.30 21.81 -0.73
N PHE A 146 -2.53 21.65 -1.80
CA PHE A 146 -2.59 22.52 -2.97
C PHE A 146 -3.98 22.45 -3.64
N PHE A 147 -4.53 21.26 -3.83
CA PHE A 147 -5.85 21.05 -4.44
C PHE A 147 -6.97 21.72 -3.63
N LYS A 148 -6.93 21.63 -2.30
CA LYS A 148 -7.90 22.31 -1.42
C LYS A 148 -7.85 23.84 -1.55
N SER A 149 -6.69 24.41 -1.88
CA SER A 149 -6.53 25.87 -2.02
C SER A 149 -7.28 26.46 -3.23
N PHE A 150 -7.66 25.64 -4.22
CA PHE A 150 -8.44 26.08 -5.38
C PHE A 150 -9.94 26.28 -5.08
N PHE A 151 -10.42 25.85 -3.91
CA PHE A 151 -11.83 25.93 -3.55
C PHE A 151 -12.07 27.03 -2.52
N ALA A 152 -13.19 27.75 -2.68
CA ALA A 152 -13.57 28.84 -1.79
C ALA A 152 -13.91 28.36 -0.35
N SER A 153 -14.27 27.08 -0.17
CA SER A 153 -14.47 26.46 1.15
C SER A 153 -13.60 25.21 1.33
N PRO A 154 -12.85 25.09 2.44
CA PRO A 154 -12.01 23.91 2.73
C PRO A 154 -12.81 22.61 2.84
N GLN A 155 -14.08 22.68 3.26
CA GLN A 155 -14.97 21.53 3.34
C GLN A 155 -15.28 20.98 1.95
N ARG A 156 -15.62 21.86 0.99
CA ARG A 156 -15.91 21.42 -0.39
C ARG A 156 -14.66 20.90 -1.08
N GLY A 157 -13.49 21.50 -0.83
CA GLY A 157 -12.22 21.01 -1.34
C GLY A 157 -11.88 19.60 -0.83
N THR A 158 -12.19 19.28 0.43
CA THR A 158 -11.95 17.94 1.00
C THR A 158 -12.90 16.89 0.42
N GLU A 159 -14.17 17.24 0.24
CA GLU A 159 -15.17 16.37 -0.37
C GLU A 159 -14.84 16.05 -1.84
N VAL A 160 -14.51 17.08 -2.63
CA VAL A 160 -14.12 16.90 -4.05
C VAL A 160 -12.81 16.12 -4.17
N PHE A 161 -11.83 16.38 -3.30
CA PHE A 161 -10.60 15.59 -3.25
C PHE A 161 -10.90 14.11 -3.01
N GLY A 162 -11.77 13.80 -2.03
CA GLY A 162 -12.23 12.43 -1.77
C GLY A 162 -12.84 11.76 -3.01
N PHE A 163 -13.72 12.45 -3.74
CA PHE A 163 -14.30 11.91 -4.98
C PHE A 163 -13.27 11.71 -6.10
N VAL A 164 -12.32 12.64 -6.27
CA VAL A 164 -11.26 12.52 -7.28
C VAL A 164 -10.34 11.34 -6.95
N THR A 165 -9.93 11.20 -5.69
CA THR A 165 -9.13 10.04 -5.23
C THR A 165 -9.86 8.73 -5.45
N THR A 166 -11.16 8.66 -5.12
CA THR A 166 -11.99 7.47 -5.39
C THR A 166 -12.06 7.13 -6.86
N GLY A 167 -12.29 8.12 -7.72
CA GLY A 167 -12.33 7.92 -9.17
C GLY A 167 -10.98 7.47 -9.73
N GLY A 168 -9.89 8.07 -9.24
CA GLY A 168 -8.52 7.70 -9.59
C GLY A 168 -8.20 6.26 -9.21
N GLU A 169 -8.60 5.82 -8.02
CA GLU A 169 -8.36 4.45 -7.55
C GLU A 169 -9.23 3.41 -8.24
N LEU A 170 -10.45 3.76 -8.67
CA LEU A 170 -11.26 2.90 -9.53
C LEU A 170 -10.63 2.75 -10.92
N LEU A 171 -10.11 3.84 -11.49
CA LEU A 171 -9.37 3.78 -12.75
C LEU A 171 -8.09 2.95 -12.60
N ASN A 172 -7.35 3.13 -11.50
CA ASN A 172 -6.18 2.33 -11.15
C ASN A 172 -6.55 0.85 -11.04
N ALA A 173 -7.66 0.51 -10.39
CA ALA A 173 -8.16 -0.86 -10.30
C ALA A 173 -8.45 -1.47 -11.69
N LEU A 174 -9.08 -0.71 -12.60
CA LEU A 174 -9.31 -1.14 -13.98
C LEU A 174 -7.99 -1.37 -14.73
N ILE A 175 -7.02 -0.47 -14.57
CA ILE A 175 -5.70 -0.59 -15.20
C ILE A 175 -4.95 -1.80 -14.62
N MET A 176 -4.98 -2.01 -13.30
CA MET A 176 -4.36 -3.15 -12.63
C MET A 176 -4.99 -4.50 -12.99
N PHE A 177 -6.29 -4.53 -13.28
CA PHE A 177 -6.94 -5.72 -13.83
C PHE A 177 -6.38 -6.08 -15.22
N CYS A 178 -6.10 -5.07 -16.04
CA CYS A 178 -5.51 -5.22 -17.38
C CYS A 178 -3.97 -5.35 -17.35
N ALA A 179 -3.31 -4.94 -16.27
CA ALA A 179 -1.86 -4.87 -16.15
C ALA A 179 -1.14 -6.20 -16.39
N PRO A 180 -1.63 -7.38 -15.92
CA PRO A 180 -0.98 -8.65 -16.23
C PRO A 180 -0.93 -8.94 -17.73
N ALA A 181 -1.99 -8.62 -18.47
CA ALA A 181 -2.04 -8.81 -19.92
C ALA A 181 -1.10 -7.85 -20.65
N ILE A 182 -0.96 -6.62 -20.15
CA ILE A 182 -0.08 -5.58 -20.68
C ILE A 182 1.39 -5.92 -20.38
N VAL A 183 1.73 -6.21 -19.12
CA VAL A 183 3.11 -6.52 -18.69
C VAL A 183 3.62 -7.81 -19.35
N ASN A 184 2.77 -8.83 -19.51
CA ASN A 184 3.13 -10.05 -20.24
C ASN A 184 3.40 -9.80 -21.74
N ARG A 185 2.86 -8.73 -22.33
CA ARG A 185 3.10 -8.35 -23.74
C ARG A 185 4.29 -7.42 -23.93
N ILE A 186 4.51 -6.45 -23.04
CA ILE A 186 5.51 -5.37 -23.23
C ILE A 186 6.81 -5.66 -22.46
N GLY A 187 6.75 -6.54 -21.45
CA GLY A 187 7.89 -6.91 -20.59
C GLY A 187 8.09 -5.95 -19.40
N ALA A 188 8.52 -6.49 -18.26
CA ALA A 188 8.62 -5.77 -16.98
C ALA A 188 9.47 -4.49 -17.04
N LYS A 189 10.53 -4.47 -17.86
CA LYS A 189 11.42 -3.31 -18.02
C LYS A 189 10.73 -2.12 -18.69
N ASN A 190 9.92 -2.37 -19.72
CA ASN A 190 9.20 -1.32 -20.43
C ASN A 190 7.99 -0.83 -19.61
N ALA A 191 7.36 -1.72 -18.84
CA ALA A 191 6.32 -1.34 -17.89
C ALA A 191 6.86 -0.37 -16.84
N LEU A 192 8.04 -0.63 -16.27
CA LEU A 192 8.69 0.27 -15.30
C LEU A 192 9.02 1.64 -15.90
N LEU A 193 9.52 1.70 -17.13
CA LEU A 193 9.82 2.97 -17.82
C LEU A 193 8.57 3.75 -18.25
N THR A 194 7.40 3.11 -18.31
CA THR A 194 6.13 3.80 -18.59
C THR A 194 5.47 4.26 -17.30
N ALA A 195 5.80 3.65 -16.17
CA ALA A 195 5.16 3.88 -14.87
C ALA A 195 5.81 4.96 -14.01
N GLY A 196 7.10 5.28 -14.22
CA GLY A 196 7.76 6.39 -13.56
C GLY A 196 8.52 7.27 -14.54
#